data_AF-A0A9P4IS49-F1
#
_entry.id   AF-A0A9P4IS49-F1
#
_cell.length_a   1.000
_cell.length_b   1.000
_cell.length_c   1.000
_cell.angle_alpha   90.00
_cell.angle_beta   90.00
_cell.angle_gamma   90.00
#
_symmetry.space_group_name_H-M   'P 1'
#
loop_
_entity.id
_entity.type
_entity.pdbx_description
1 polymer ?
#
loop_
_entity_poly.entity_id
_entity_poly.type
_entity_poly.pdbx_seq_one_letter_code
_entity_poly.pdbx_strand_id
1 'polypeptide(L)'
;MTSFGGLNINLVLLARGTATLLSALGIFGGIRAITSPSAFATTFGFPQSTSAVTSADSNPFIIVAGGRQIAGGLGLLACAYFKCDRALGLLMMTGVVAGGIDGWVLLNYLDPIKSNDGEDLKRERERVESQKASGYAHWVFNSVYAALGAWVAMRPEV
;
A
#
# COMPACT_ATOMS: atom_id res chain seq x y z
N MET A 1 -4.51 -6.42 -28.57
CA MET A 1 -3.28 -7.15 -28.20
C MET A 1 -2.11 -6.19 -28.39
N THR A 2 -1.29 -6.00 -27.37
CA THR A 2 -0.06 -5.18 -27.43
C THR A 2 1.13 -6.12 -27.42
N SER A 3 1.92 -6.13 -28.50
CA SER A 3 3.18 -6.86 -28.57
C SER A 3 4.29 -6.00 -27.97
N PHE A 4 4.99 -6.50 -26.94
CA PHE A 4 6.21 -5.89 -26.42
C PHE A 4 7.34 -6.91 -26.60
N GLY A 5 8.32 -6.60 -27.47
CA GLY A 5 9.42 -7.52 -27.77
C GLY A 5 9.00 -8.87 -28.37
N GLY A 6 7.84 -8.95 -29.04
CA GLY A 6 7.32 -10.20 -29.63
C GLY A 6 6.50 -11.07 -28.66
N LEU A 7 6.37 -10.68 -27.39
CA LEU A 7 5.47 -11.34 -26.44
C LEU A 7 4.07 -10.76 -26.56
N ASN A 8 3.09 -11.62 -26.85
CA ASN A 8 1.67 -11.30 -26.79
C ASN A 8 1.21 -11.25 -25.33
N ILE A 9 1.44 -10.12 -24.67
CA ILE A 9 1.00 -9.92 -23.28
C ILE A 9 -0.46 -9.47 -23.29
N ASN A 10 -1.32 -10.26 -22.65
CA ASN A 10 -2.68 -9.83 -22.37
C ASN A 10 -2.67 -8.89 -21.14
N LEU A 11 -2.55 -7.59 -21.41
CA LEU A 11 -2.50 -6.56 -20.37
C LEU A 11 -3.72 -6.56 -19.44
N VAL A 12 -4.89 -7.02 -19.91
CA VAL A 12 -6.08 -7.17 -19.07
C VAL A 12 -5.90 -8.28 -18.06
N LEU A 13 -5.36 -9.42 -18.49
CA LEU A 13 -5.06 -10.53 -17.60
C LEU A 13 -3.96 -10.14 -16.60
N LEU A 14 -2.94 -9.41 -17.07
CA LEU A 14 -1.89 -8.87 -16.20
C LEU A 14 -2.48 -7.96 -15.13
N ALA A 15 -3.33 -6.99 -15.50
CA ALA A 15 -3.96 -6.08 -14.56
C ALA A 15 -4.85 -6.79 -13.53
N ARG A 16 -5.65 -7.77 -13.97
CA ARG A 16 -6.45 -8.59 -13.06
C ARG A 16 -5.58 -9.43 -12.12
N GLY A 17 -4.48 -9.99 -12.64
CA GLY A 17 -3.51 -10.74 -11.84
C GLY A 17 -2.85 -9.87 -10.78
N THR A 18 -2.37 -8.69 -11.16
CA THR A 18 -1.79 -7.71 -10.24
C THR A 18 -2.82 -7.26 -9.21
N ALA A 19 -4.04 -6.94 -9.62
CA ALA A 19 -5.10 -6.54 -8.69
C ALA A 19 -5.46 -7.66 -7.72
N THR A 20 -5.53 -8.93 -8.18
CA THR A 20 -5.79 -10.09 -7.31
C THR A 20 -4.67 -10.27 -6.27
N LEU A 21 -3.41 -10.18 -6.70
CA LEU A 21 -2.27 -10.29 -5.79
C LEU A 21 -2.30 -9.17 -4.73
N LEU A 22 -2.50 -7.93 -5.14
CA LEU A 22 -2.56 -6.80 -4.21
C LEU A 22 -3.80 -6.85 -3.30
N SER A 23 -4.92 -7.36 -3.81
CA SER A 23 -6.11 -7.61 -2.99
C SER A 23 -5.81 -8.58 -1.87
N ALA A 24 -5.13 -9.69 -2.18
CA ALA A 24 -4.72 -10.66 -1.18
C ALA A 24 -3.80 -10.03 -0.13
N LEU A 25 -2.78 -9.28 -0.56
CA LEU A 25 -1.85 -8.59 0.34
C LEU A 25 -2.58 -7.57 1.24
N GLY A 26 -3.50 -6.78 0.68
CA GLY A 26 -4.31 -5.82 1.44
C GLY A 26 -5.20 -6.50 2.47
N ILE A 27 -5.87 -7.61 2.11
CA ILE A 27 -6.69 -8.38 3.03
C ILE A 27 -5.84 -8.96 4.16
N PHE A 28 -4.72 -9.62 3.85
CA PHE A 28 -3.82 -10.18 4.87
C PHE A 28 -3.23 -9.08 5.77
N GLY A 29 -2.81 -7.96 5.20
CA GLY A 29 -2.33 -6.80 5.94
C GLY A 29 -3.39 -6.23 6.88
N GLY A 30 -4.63 -6.11 6.40
CA GLY A 30 -5.74 -5.63 7.21
C GLY A 30 -6.17 -6.60 8.31
N ILE A 31 -6.16 -7.91 8.06
CA ILE A 31 -6.37 -8.93 9.11
C ILE A 31 -5.28 -8.79 10.17
N ARG A 32 -4.01 -8.64 9.76
CA ARG A 32 -2.88 -8.45 10.69
C ARG A 32 -3.03 -7.16 11.51
N ALA A 33 -3.54 -6.08 10.94
CA ALA A 33 -3.80 -4.84 11.67
C ALA A 33 -4.87 -5.00 12.76
N ILE A 34 -5.84 -5.91 12.55
CA ILE A 34 -6.91 -6.19 13.52
C ILE A 34 -6.42 -7.18 14.60
N THR A 35 -5.69 -8.23 14.20
CA THR A 35 -5.26 -9.30 15.13
C THR A 35 -3.97 -9.02 15.86
N SER A 36 -3.08 -8.20 15.30
CA SER A 36 -1.80 -7.81 15.88
C SER A 36 -1.41 -6.38 15.46
N PRO A 37 -2.05 -5.36 16.05
CA PRO A 37 -1.85 -3.95 15.67
C PRO A 37 -0.39 -3.49 15.84
N SER A 38 0.31 -3.91 16.90
CA SER A 38 1.74 -3.63 17.10
C SER A 38 2.62 -4.19 15.99
N ALA A 39 2.40 -5.43 15.58
CA ALA A 39 3.16 -6.05 14.49
C ALA A 39 2.87 -5.35 13.16
N PHE A 40 1.62 -4.96 12.90
CA PHE A 40 1.26 -4.16 11.73
C PHE A 40 1.92 -2.77 11.75
N ALA A 41 1.86 -2.06 12.88
CA ALA A 41 2.50 -0.75 13.04
C ALA A 41 4.00 -0.81 12.77
N THR A 42 4.66 -1.88 13.22
CA THR A 42 6.09 -2.08 13.01
C THR A 42 6.43 -2.29 11.53
N THR A 43 5.62 -3.08 10.81
CA THR A 43 5.81 -3.35 9.38
C THR A 43 5.55 -2.13 8.49
N PHE A 44 4.55 -1.30 8.83
CA PHE A 44 4.13 -0.17 8.02
C PHE A 44 4.63 1.19 8.54
N GLY A 45 5.52 1.18 9.53
CA GLY A 45 6.16 2.39 10.04
C GLY A 45 5.23 3.34 10.80
N PHE A 46 4.11 2.85 11.33
CA PHE A 46 3.28 3.68 12.21
C PHE A 46 4.06 3.96 13.50
N PRO A 47 4.24 5.25 13.87
CA PRO A 47 4.90 5.59 15.12
C PRO A 47 4.04 5.09 16.29
N GLN A 48 4.61 4.19 17.10
CA GLN A 48 3.88 3.52 18.20
C GLN A 48 3.57 4.45 19.38
N SER A 49 4.13 5.66 19.41
CA SER A 49 4.20 6.52 20.60
C SER A 49 3.79 7.99 20.40
N THR A 50 3.37 8.42 19.19
CA THR A 50 3.09 9.84 18.91
C THR A 50 1.61 10.22 18.92
N SER A 51 0.70 9.25 19.00
CA SER A 51 -0.73 9.52 19.16
C SER A 51 -1.09 9.52 20.66
N ALA A 52 -2.19 10.17 21.05
CA ALA A 52 -2.69 10.26 22.43
C ALA A 52 -2.92 8.91 23.16
N VAL A 53 -2.60 7.80 22.50
CA VAL A 53 -2.69 6.43 22.97
C VAL A 53 -1.27 5.90 23.20
N THR A 54 -0.99 5.45 24.42
CA THR A 54 0.35 5.10 24.93
C THR A 54 0.96 3.85 24.26
N SER A 55 0.19 3.09 23.47
CA SER A 55 0.67 1.90 22.75
C SER A 55 -0.06 1.66 21.43
N ALA A 56 0.65 1.09 20.45
CA ALA A 56 0.07 0.70 19.16
C ALA A 56 -1.08 -0.32 19.30
N ASP A 57 -1.03 -1.22 20.27
CA ASP A 57 -2.07 -2.24 20.49
C ASP A 57 -3.42 -1.65 20.93
N SER A 58 -3.41 -0.44 21.50
CA SER A 58 -4.63 0.25 21.93
C SER A 58 -5.08 1.34 20.96
N ASN A 59 -4.38 1.55 19.84
CA ASN A 59 -4.70 2.60 18.89
C ASN A 59 -5.85 2.17 17.93
N PRO A 60 -7.07 2.73 18.07
CA PRO A 60 -8.21 2.33 17.25
C PRO A 60 -8.04 2.70 15.77
N PHE A 61 -7.18 3.67 15.44
CA PHE A 61 -6.93 4.06 14.06
C PHE A 61 -6.21 2.96 13.27
N ILE A 62 -5.41 2.11 13.93
CA ILE A 62 -4.76 0.97 13.27
C ILE A 62 -5.80 -0.07 12.86
N ILE A 63 -6.76 -0.36 13.74
CA ILE A 63 -7.85 -1.31 13.45
C ILE A 63 -8.73 -0.79 12.31
N VAL A 64 -9.08 0.50 12.32
CA VAL A 64 -9.84 1.15 11.25
C VAL A 64 -9.07 1.13 9.92
N ALA A 65 -7.77 1.41 9.94
CA ALA A 65 -6.91 1.29 8.76
C ALA A 65 -6.87 -0.15 8.24
N GLY A 66 -6.88 -1.13 9.14
CA GLY A 66 -7.01 -2.55 8.82
C GLY A 66 -8.32 -2.89 8.11
N GLY A 67 -9.45 -2.42 8.66
CA GLY A 67 -10.76 -2.57 8.02
C GLY A 67 -10.83 -1.96 6.63
N ARG A 68 -10.24 -0.77 6.44
CA ARG A 68 -10.11 -0.11 5.12
C ARG A 68 -9.33 -0.96 4.13
N GLN A 69 -8.21 -1.56 4.55
CA GLN A 69 -7.38 -2.45 3.72
C GLN A 69 -8.15 -3.70 3.27
N ILE A 70 -8.92 -4.33 4.19
CA ILE A 70 -9.76 -5.48 3.87
C ILE A 70 -10.84 -5.08 2.86
N ALA A 71 -11.58 -3.99 3.12
CA ALA A 71 -12.65 -3.53 2.25
C ALA A 71 -12.13 -3.18 0.85
N GLY A 72 -11.00 -2.48 0.75
CA GLY A 72 -10.35 -2.15 -0.52
C GLY A 72 -9.90 -3.39 -1.28
N GLY A 73 -9.28 -4.35 -0.59
CA GLY A 73 -8.86 -5.62 -1.20
C GLY A 73 -10.05 -6.46 -1.69
N LEU A 74 -11.13 -6.56 -0.91
CA LEU A 74 -12.35 -7.24 -1.35
C LEU A 74 -13.01 -6.54 -2.54
N GLY A 75 -13.03 -5.21 -2.57
CA GLY A 75 -13.55 -4.44 -3.71
C GLY A 75 -12.78 -4.69 -5.00
N LEU A 76 -11.44 -4.69 -4.94
CA LEU A 76 -10.58 -5.03 -6.07
C LEU A 76 -10.78 -6.49 -6.53
N LEU A 77 -10.84 -7.44 -5.59
CA LEU A 77 -11.06 -8.85 -5.89
C LEU A 77 -12.42 -9.08 -6.55
N ALA A 78 -13.48 -8.44 -6.05
CA ALA A 78 -14.81 -8.50 -6.64
C ALA A 78 -14.82 -7.95 -8.06
N CYS A 79 -14.20 -6.78 -8.30
CA CYS A 79 -14.13 -6.20 -9.64
C CYS A 79 -13.35 -7.10 -10.62
N ALA A 80 -12.25 -7.72 -10.16
CA ALA A 80 -11.49 -8.67 -10.96
C ALA A 80 -12.29 -9.95 -11.28
N TYR A 81 -13.03 -10.47 -10.31
CA TYR A 81 -13.87 -11.67 -10.45
C TYR A 81 -15.06 -11.44 -11.40
N PHE A 82 -15.81 -10.35 -11.20
CA PHE A 82 -16.96 -9.98 -12.05
C PHE A 82 -16.56 -9.36 -13.39
N LYS A 83 -15.25 -9.24 -13.67
CA LYS A 83 -14.69 -8.69 -14.91
C LYS A 83 -15.15 -7.24 -15.17
N CYS A 84 -15.40 -6.48 -14.11
CA CYS A 84 -15.76 -5.06 -14.17
C CYS A 84 -14.51 -4.19 -14.38
N ASP A 85 -13.89 -4.30 -15.55
CA ASP A 85 -12.55 -3.78 -15.81
C ASP A 85 -12.44 -2.25 -15.61
N ARG A 86 -13.46 -1.48 -15.98
CA ARG A 86 -13.47 -0.02 -15.73
C ARG A 86 -13.44 0.32 -14.24
N ALA A 87 -14.27 -0.35 -13.44
CA ALA A 87 -14.30 -0.17 -12.00
C ALA A 87 -13.00 -0.64 -11.35
N LEU A 88 -12.44 -1.75 -11.83
CA LEU A 88 -11.13 -2.25 -11.43
C LEU A 88 -10.04 -1.19 -11.67
N GLY A 89 -9.99 -0.63 -12.88
CA GLY A 89 -9.02 0.41 -13.23
C GLY A 89 -9.15 1.68 -12.38
N LEU A 90 -10.39 2.12 -12.09
CA LEU A 90 -10.65 3.24 -11.18
C LEU A 90 -10.14 2.94 -9.76
N LEU A 91 -10.44 1.76 -9.21
CA LEU A 91 -9.96 1.37 -7.89
C LEU A 91 -8.43 1.33 -7.83
N MET A 92 -7.79 0.77 -8.86
CA MET A 92 -6.32 0.74 -8.96
C MET A 92 -5.71 2.15 -8.94
N MET A 93 -6.31 3.11 -9.66
CA MET A 93 -5.87 4.51 -9.64
C MET A 93 -6.08 5.16 -8.27
N THR A 94 -7.21 4.91 -7.60
CA THR A 94 -7.46 5.48 -6.26
C THR A 94 -6.46 4.97 -5.21
N GLY A 95 -5.97 3.74 -5.36
CA GLY A 95 -4.93 3.17 -4.50
C GLY A 95 -3.63 3.98 -4.51
N VAL A 96 -3.33 4.66 -5.61
CA VAL A 96 -2.13 5.51 -5.72
C VAL A 96 -2.26 6.82 -4.97
N VAL A 97 -3.45 7.42 -4.98
CA VAL A 97 -3.72 8.61 -4.17
C VAL A 97 -3.57 8.25 -2.68
N ALA A 98 -4.18 7.14 -2.25
CA ALA A 98 -4.08 6.67 -0.88
C ALA A 98 -2.63 6.33 -0.48
N GLY A 99 -1.94 5.52 -1.28
CA GLY A 99 -0.57 5.11 -0.99
C GLY A 99 0.47 6.23 -1.14
N GLY A 100 0.24 7.20 -2.02
CA GLY A 100 1.06 8.40 -2.15
C GLY A 100 0.93 9.32 -0.94
N ILE A 101 -0.30 9.52 -0.44
CA ILE A 101 -0.54 10.27 0.81
C ILE A 101 0.10 9.53 1.99
N ASP A 102 -0.11 8.21 2.11
CA ASP A 102 0.48 7.40 3.20
C ASP A 102 2.02 7.47 3.15
N GLY A 103 2.63 7.37 1.96
CA GLY A 103 4.09 7.48 1.78
C GLY A 103 4.63 8.89 2.06
N TRP A 104 3.90 9.94 1.66
CA TRP A 104 4.25 11.33 1.98
C TRP A 104 4.22 11.56 3.50
N VAL A 105 3.14 11.13 4.17
CA VAL A 105 3.02 11.24 5.64
C VAL A 105 4.19 10.50 6.29
N LEU A 106 4.46 9.25 5.91
CA LEU A 106 5.57 8.49 6.47
C LEU A 106 6.91 9.24 6.34
N LEU A 107 7.24 9.77 5.16
CA LEU A 107 8.51 10.49 4.95
C LEU A 107 8.62 11.78 5.80
N ASN A 108 7.52 12.52 6.00
CA ASN A 108 7.54 13.75 6.80
C ASN A 108 7.60 13.49 8.31
N TYR A 109 7.09 12.35 8.78
CA TYR A 109 7.15 11.97 10.20
C TYR A 109 8.44 11.21 10.58
N LEU A 110 9.29 10.87 9.59
CA LEU A 110 10.58 10.19 9.80
C LEU A 110 11.80 11.14 9.86
N ASP A 111 11.65 12.43 9.60
CA ASP A 111 12.71 13.42 9.79
C ASP A 111 12.70 13.99 11.24
N PRO A 112 13.88 14.32 11.81
CA PRO A 112 14.52 13.46 12.80
C PRO A 112 14.07 13.69 14.24
N ILE A 113 13.88 12.59 14.97
CA ILE A 113 14.08 12.51 16.41
C ILE A 113 15.54 12.93 16.68
N LYS A 114 15.74 14.12 17.26
CA LYS A 114 17.03 14.54 17.81
C LYS A 114 17.26 13.75 19.11
N SER A 115 17.84 12.56 19.04
CA SER A 115 18.28 11.80 20.23
C SER A 115 19.78 12.04 20.50
N ASN A 116 20.11 12.19 21.79
CA ASN A 116 21.37 12.75 22.30
C ASN A 116 22.46 11.70 22.64
N ASP A 117 22.32 10.42 22.27
CA ASP A 117 23.29 9.38 22.67
C ASP A 117 23.79 8.50 21.51
N GLY A 118 25.11 8.33 21.46
CA GLY A 118 25.91 7.93 20.29
C GLY A 118 25.75 6.49 19.78
N GLU A 119 25.18 5.57 20.55
CA GLU A 119 25.04 4.14 20.15
C GLU A 119 23.65 3.80 19.61
N ASP A 120 22.59 4.36 20.20
CA ASP A 120 21.21 4.20 19.72
C ASP A 120 20.99 4.90 18.37
N LEU A 121 21.75 5.95 18.10
CA LEU A 121 21.72 6.70 16.83
C LEU A 121 22.00 5.84 15.60
N LYS A 122 22.84 4.81 15.69
CA LYS A 122 23.19 3.99 14.52
C LYS A 122 22.05 3.04 14.14
N ARG A 123 21.45 2.36 15.12
CA ARG A 123 20.28 1.49 14.91
C ARG A 123 19.05 2.29 14.49
N GLU A 124 18.86 3.47 15.10
CA GLU A 124 17.75 4.35 14.77
C GLU A 124 17.90 4.92 13.35
N ARG A 125 19.12 5.30 12.93
CA ARG A 125 19.41 5.71 11.55
C ARG A 125 19.17 4.59 10.54
N GLU A 126 19.66 3.37 10.80
CA GLU A 126 19.41 2.21 9.93
C GLU A 126 17.90 1.91 9.79
N ARG A 127 17.14 2.03 10.88
CA ARG A 127 15.68 1.88 10.86
C ARG A 127 15.00 2.96 10.03
N VAL A 128 15.38 4.22 10.21
CA VAL A 128 14.85 5.36 9.44
C VAL A 128 15.19 5.23 7.96
N GLU A 129 16.41 4.83 7.60
CA GLU A 129 16.79 4.59 6.20
C GLU A 129 15.99 3.45 5.57
N SER A 130 15.81 2.34 6.28
CA SER A 130 14.96 1.23 5.82
C SER A 130 13.50 1.66 5.58
N GLN A 131 12.95 2.48 6.48
CA GLN A 131 11.60 3.01 6.35
C GLN A 131 11.47 4.04 5.20
N LYS A 132 12.49 4.88 4.98
CA LYS A 132 12.55 5.78 3.80
C LYS A 132 12.60 4.99 2.51
N ALA A 133 13.41 3.93 2.43
CA ALA A 133 13.47 3.04 1.27
C ALA A 133 12.12 2.37 0.99
N SER A 134 11.42 1.90 2.03
CA SER A 134 10.05 1.39 1.91
C SER A 134 9.07 2.46 1.41
N GLY A 135 9.18 3.69 1.88
CA GLY A 135 8.40 4.83 1.39
C GLY A 135 8.59 5.07 -0.11
N TYR A 136 9.83 5.15 -0.59
CA TYR A 136 10.13 5.30 -2.02
C TYR A 136 9.63 4.11 -2.86
N ALA A 137 9.76 2.89 -2.35
CA ALA A 137 9.23 1.70 -3.03
C ALA A 137 7.71 1.78 -3.21
N HIS A 138 6.96 2.27 -2.21
CA HIS A 138 5.53 2.52 -2.34
C HIS A 138 5.22 3.55 -3.43
N TRP A 139 5.96 4.66 -3.50
CA TRP A 139 5.76 5.68 -4.55
C TRP A 139 5.94 5.13 -5.97
N VAL A 140 7.03 4.37 -6.20
CA VAL A 140 7.32 3.79 -7.52
C VAL A 140 6.29 2.72 -7.87
N PHE A 141 6.03 1.78 -6.95
CA PHE A 141 5.11 0.67 -7.19
C PHE A 141 3.68 1.16 -7.43
N ASN A 142 3.22 2.13 -6.63
CA ASN A 142 1.91 2.75 -6.82
C ASN A 142 1.82 3.39 -8.20
N SER A 143 2.82 4.16 -8.63
CA SER A 143 2.80 4.82 -9.95
C SER A 143 2.61 3.82 -11.11
N VAL A 144 3.33 2.68 -11.06
CA VAL A 144 3.16 1.60 -12.05
C VAL A 144 1.76 0.98 -11.98
N TYR A 145 1.24 0.79 -10.76
CA TYR A 145 -0.10 0.24 -10.53
C TYR A 145 -1.22 1.19 -11.02
N ALA A 146 -1.11 2.51 -10.81
CA ALA A 146 -2.04 3.48 -11.39
C ALA A 146 -1.97 3.49 -12.91
N ALA A 147 -0.77 3.46 -13.49
CA ALA A 147 -0.63 3.47 -14.94
C ALA A 147 -1.35 2.27 -15.57
N LEU A 148 -1.21 1.09 -14.94
CA LEU A 148 -1.94 -0.11 -15.35
C LEU A 148 -3.46 0.06 -15.16
N GLY A 149 -3.89 0.63 -14.04
CA GLY A 149 -5.30 0.93 -13.76
C GLY A 149 -5.93 1.90 -14.77
N ALA A 150 -5.22 2.99 -15.09
CA ALA A 150 -5.63 3.99 -16.07
C ALA A 150 -5.79 3.37 -17.46
N TRP A 151 -4.83 2.54 -17.88
CA TRP A 151 -4.91 1.82 -19.13
C TRP A 151 -6.16 0.91 -19.19
N VAL A 152 -6.44 0.17 -18.13
CA VAL A 152 -7.65 -0.67 -18.06
C VAL A 152 -8.93 0.16 -18.09
N ALA A 153 -8.97 1.28 -17.37
CA ALA A 153 -10.16 2.14 -17.28
C ALA A 153 -10.50 2.85 -18.61
N MET A 154 -9.48 3.24 -19.38
CA MET A 154 -9.64 4.01 -20.62
C MET A 154 -9.80 3.15 -21.87
N ARG A 155 -9.69 1.81 -21.77
CA ARG A 155 -9.75 0.95 -22.95
C ARG A 155 -11.16 0.98 -23.58
N PRO A 156 -11.28 0.98 -24.92
CA PRO A 156 -12.55 0.78 -25.59
C PRO A 156 -13.14 -0.60 -25.26
N GLU A 157 -14.47 -0.68 -25.11
CA GLU A 157 -15.17 -1.97 -25.08
C GLU A 157 -15.15 -2.52 -26.51
N VAL A 158 -14.56 -3.70 -26.68
CA VAL A 158 -14.57 -4.47 -27.93
C VAL A 158 -15.49 -5.65 -27.72
#